data_AF-A0A3C0U672-F1
#
_entry.id   AF-A0A3C0U672-F1
#
_cell.length_a   1.000
_cell.length_b   1.000
_cell.length_c   1.000
_cell.angle_alpha   90.00
_cell.angle_beta   90.00
_cell.angle_gamma   90.00
#
_symmetry.space_group_name_H-M   'P 1'
#
loop_
_entity.id
_entity.type
_entity.pdbx_description
1 polymer ?
#
loop_
_entity_poly.entity_id
_entity_poly.type
_entity_poly.pdbx_seq_one_letter_code
_entity_poly.pdbx_strand_id
1 'polypeptide(L)' 'MGKKTNQETLVSGLFRLAWSFPFIFIGPSLYVGKGTGGAWYWTAISIAIMLIAIALAVSGLRKVMQGFFGK' A
#
# COMPACT_ATOMS: atom_id res chain seq x y z
N MET A 1 9.50 17.55 30.19
CA MET A 1 8.87 17.70 28.86
C MET A 1 8.88 16.34 28.16
N GLY A 2 7.79 15.58 28.24
CA GLY A 2 7.71 14.27 27.60
C GLY A 2 7.78 14.42 26.08
N LYS A 3 8.66 13.66 25.42
CA LYS A 3 8.72 13.56 23.96
C LYS A 3 7.31 13.17 23.48
N LYS A 4 6.55 14.13 22.94
CA LYS A 4 5.35 13.83 22.17
C LYS A 4 5.86 13.06 20.95
N THR A 5 5.90 11.73 21.06
CA THR A 5 5.93 10.83 19.92
C THR A 5 5.04 11.44 18.85
N ASN A 6 5.53 11.50 17.61
CA ASN A 6 4.86 12.14 16.49
C ASN A 6 3.64 11.28 16.06
N GLN A 7 2.68 11.09 16.99
CA GLN A 7 1.53 10.21 16.88
C GLN A 7 0.75 10.53 15.61
N GLU A 8 0.64 11.81 15.24
CA GLU A 8 0.00 12.24 14.00
C GLU A 8 0.69 11.67 12.75
N THR A 9 2.03 11.64 12.73
CA THR A 9 2.81 11.09 11.62
C THR A 9 2.71 9.57 11.59
N LEU A 10 2.73 8.92 12.76
CA LEU A 10 2.53 7.48 12.90
C LEU A 10 1.15 7.05 12.41
N VAL A 11 0.09 7.71 12.90
CA VAL A 11 -1.29 7.43 12.51
C VAL A 11 -1.50 7.70 11.03
N SER A 12 -0.94 8.77 10.47
CA SER A 12 -0.97 9.04 9.02
C SER A 12 -0.29 7.93 8.20
N GLY A 13 0.84 7.40 8.68
CA GLY A 13 1.53 6.27 8.06
C GLY A 13 0.72 4.97 8.14
N LEU A 14 0.13 4.70 9.29
CA LEU A 14 -0.70 3.52 9.54
C LEU A 14 -1.96 3.52 8.66
N PHE A 15 -2.64 4.68 8.54
CA PHE A 15 -3.78 4.83 7.64
C PHE A 15 -3.40 4.66 6.17
N ARG A 16 -2.23 5.16 5.74
CA ARG A 16 -1.73 4.90 4.38
C ARG A 16 -1.42 3.42 4.12
N LEU A 17 -0.87 2.72 5.11
CA LEU A 17 -0.69 1.27 5.04
C LEU A 17 -2.04 0.53 4.97
N ALA A 18 -3.01 0.92 5.80
CA ALA A 18 -4.36 0.37 5.76
C ALA A 18 -5.04 0.61 4.40
N TRP A 19 -4.76 1.74 3.75
CA TRP A 19 -5.27 2.00 2.40
C TRP A 19 -4.60 1.16 1.31
N SER A 20 -3.39 0.64 1.56
CA SER A 20 -2.71 -0.28 0.62
C SER A 20 -3.31 -1.69 0.65
N PHE A 21 -3.89 -2.11 1.77
CA PHE A 21 -4.43 -3.46 1.99
C PHE A 21 -5.42 -3.90 0.89
N PRO A 22 -6.46 -3.12 0.54
CA PRO A 22 -7.38 -3.50 -0.54
C PRO A 22 -6.66 -3.78 -1.86
N PHE A 23 -5.67 -2.96 -2.23
CA PHE A 23 -4.94 -3.11 -3.49
C PHE A 23 -4.03 -4.35 -3.51
N ILE A 24 -3.45 -4.72 -2.35
CA ILE A 24 -2.64 -5.94 -2.20
C ILE A 24 -3.47 -7.19 -2.51
N PHE A 25 -4.78 -7.19 -2.19
CA PHE A 25 -5.66 -8.32 -2.50
C PHE A 25 -6.33 -8.21 -3.87
N ILE A 26 -6.73 -7.00 -4.30
CA ILE A 26 -7.43 -6.80 -5.57
C ILE A 26 -6.53 -7.16 -6.76
N GLY A 27 -5.25 -6.74 -6.75
CA GLY A 27 -4.34 -7.00 -7.87
C GLY A 27 -4.22 -8.50 -8.21
N PRO A 28 -3.84 -9.36 -7.25
CA PRO A 28 -3.75 -10.81 -7.44
C PRO A 28 -5.10 -11.47 -7.73
N SER A 29 -6.16 -11.05 -7.03
CA SER A 29 -7.50 -11.63 -7.23
C SER A 29 -8.02 -11.36 -8.65
N LEU A 30 -7.78 -10.15 -9.17
CA LEU A 30 -8.16 -9.76 -10.53
C LEU A 30 -7.29 -10.48 -11.58
N TYR A 31 -6.03 -10.75 -11.25
CA TYR A 31 -5.11 -11.48 -12.13
C TYR A 31 -5.56 -12.94 -12.26
N VAL A 32 -5.84 -13.60 -11.15
CA VAL A 32 -6.30 -14.99 -11.12
C VAL A 32 -7.70 -15.13 -11.73
N GLY A 33 -8.62 -14.21 -11.42
CA GLY A 33 -10.01 -14.30 -11.86
C GLY A 33 -10.26 -13.90 -13.32
N LYS A 34 -9.47 -12.97 -13.87
CA LYS A 34 -9.69 -12.40 -15.21
C LYS A 34 -8.42 -12.30 -16.07
N GLY A 35 -7.23 -12.28 -15.47
CA GLY A 35 -5.96 -12.07 -16.17
C GLY A 35 -5.27 -13.33 -16.69
N THR A 36 -5.61 -14.53 -16.21
CA THR A 36 -4.97 -15.80 -16.62
C THR A 36 -5.60 -16.43 -17.88
N GLY A 37 -6.86 -16.12 -18.18
CA GLY A 37 -7.57 -16.62 -19.36
C GLY A 37 -8.40 -15.57 -20.12
N GLY A 38 -8.38 -14.32 -19.66
CA GLY A 38 -9.04 -13.20 -20.32
C GLY A 38 -8.10 -12.43 -21.27
N ALA A 39 -8.62 -11.35 -21.83
CA ALA A 39 -7.83 -10.47 -22.70
C ALA A 39 -6.63 -9.84 -21.95
N TRP A 40 -5.51 -9.69 -22.67
CA TRP A 40 -4.21 -9.27 -22.13
C TRP A 40 -4.23 -7.95 -21.32
N TYR A 41 -5.19 -7.07 -21.59
CA TYR A 41 -5.34 -5.81 -20.86
C TYR A 41 -5.72 -6.04 -19.38
N TRP A 42 -6.42 -7.13 -19.03
CA TRP A 42 -6.73 -7.47 -17.64
C TRP A 42 -5.47 -7.81 -16.83
N THR A 43 -4.52 -8.51 -17.45
CA THR A 43 -3.20 -8.78 -16.88
C THR A 43 -2.45 -7.48 -16.61
N ALA A 44 -2.41 -6.56 -17.59
CA ALA A 44 -1.76 -5.27 -17.44
C ALA A 44 -2.40 -4.41 -16.33
N ILE A 45 -3.73 -4.38 -16.24
CA ILE A 45 -4.46 -3.68 -15.17
C ILE A 45 -4.13 -4.27 -13.80
N SER A 46 -4.09 -5.60 -13.68
CA SER A 46 -3.72 -6.26 -12.43
C SER A 46 -2.32 -5.89 -11.97
N ILE A 47 -1.34 -5.91 -12.88
CA ILE A 47 0.04 -5.52 -12.57
C ILE A 47 0.09 -4.04 -12.16
N ALA A 48 -0.62 -3.16 -12.86
CA ALA A 48 -0.69 -1.75 -12.48
C ALA A 48 -1.27 -1.54 -11.07
N ILE A 49 -2.33 -2.27 -10.72
CA ILE A 49 -2.93 -2.24 -9.36
C ILE A 49 -1.93 -2.73 -8.31
N MET A 50 -1.18 -3.80 -8.59
CA MET A 50 -0.13 -4.29 -7.68
C MET A 50 0.99 -3.27 -7.48
N LEU A 51 1.43 -2.58 -8.54
CA LEU A 51 2.45 -1.54 -8.45
C LEU A 51 1.98 -0.35 -7.59
N ILE A 52 0.72 0.05 -7.76
CA ILE A 52 0.08 1.08 -6.92
C ILE A 52 0.04 0.63 -5.45
N ALA A 53 -0.31 -0.64 -5.20
CA ALA A 53 -0.31 -1.22 -3.85
C ALA A 53 1.07 -1.13 -3.19
N ILE A 54 2.14 -1.49 -3.92
CA ILE A 54 3.52 -1.42 -3.44
C ILE A 54 3.91 0.03 -3.14
N ALA A 55 3.61 0.97 -4.05
CA ALA A 55 3.92 2.38 -3.83
C ALA A 55 3.23 2.95 -2.59
N LEU A 56 1.94 2.63 -2.40
CA LEU A 56 1.18 3.00 -1.20
C LEU A 56 1.77 2.36 0.06
N ALA A 57 2.07 1.07 0.03
CA ALA A 57 2.63 0.33 1.16
C ALA A 57 3.99 0.91 1.57
N VAL A 58 4.92 1.07 0.63
CA VAL A 58 6.25 1.64 0.89
C VAL A 58 6.14 3.07 1.41
N SER A 59 5.25 3.89 0.85
CA SER A 59 5.06 5.27 1.33
C SER A 59 4.49 5.34 2.75
N GLY A 60 3.57 4.44 3.10
CA GLY A 60 2.99 4.33 4.44
C GLY A 60 4.01 3.82 5.43
N LEU A 61 4.76 2.77 5.08
CA LEU A 61 5.80 2.17 5.91
C LEU A 61 6.92 3.18 6.20
N ARG A 62 7.32 3.95 5.18
CA ARG A 62 8.29 5.05 5.34
C ARG A 62 7.78 6.05 6.37
N LYS A 63 6.55 6.56 6.24
CA LYS A 63 5.95 7.49 7.21
C LYS A 63 5.86 6.93 8.63
N VAL A 64 5.50 5.65 8.78
CA VAL A 64 5.48 4.97 10.07
C VAL A 64 6.90 4.95 10.67
N MET A 65 7.91 4.59 9.86
CA MET A 65 9.31 4.62 10.30
C MET A 65 9.78 6.04 10.67
N GLN A 66 9.39 7.08 9.92
CA GLN A 66 9.69 8.47 10.29
C GLN A 66 9.03 8.85 11.62
N GLY A 67 7.78 8.43 11.83
CA GLY A 67 7.05 8.67 13.06
C GLY A 67 7.63 7.98 14.30
N PHE A 68 8.24 6.79 14.12
CA PHE A 68 8.91 6.04 15.21
C PHE A 68 10.35 6.50 15.45
N PHE A 69 11.12 6.73 14.38
CA PHE A 69 12.57 6.93 14.46
C PHE A 69 13.02 8.38 14.24
N GLY A 70 12.09 9.29 13.92
CA GLY A 70 12.38 10.73 13.75
C GLY A 70 13.35 11.05 12.61
N LYS A 71 13.49 10.16 11.62
CA LYS A 71 14.35 10.31 10.44
C LYS A 71 13.56 10.68 9.20
#